data_AF-A0ABD4HM02-F1
#
_entry.id   AF-A0ABD4HM02-F1
#
_cell.length_a   1.000
_cell.length_b   1.000
_cell.length_c   1.000
_cell.angle_alpha   90.00
_cell.angle_beta   90.00
_cell.angle_gamma   90.00
#
_symmetry.space_group_name_H-M   'P 1'
#
loop_
_entity.id
_entity.type
_entity.pdbx_description
1 polymer ?
#
loop_
_entity_poly.entity_id
_entity_poly.type
_entity_poly.pdbx_seq_one_letter_code
_entity_poly.pdbx_strand_id
1 'polypeptide(L)'
;MINLEETLIPSISERCKELRESYGLKMEQISDKAVISRIEKGTCPKSGNFITQTVLTDYVNIFNLSPEELIFGGTEELEETLQWIFDQLFFSILQKDLVTDANLYRNVDRVSVISQQAVLSMAEMFAEYNFQRYNFLKSDEAVMDTINKKMDAYLSVGGIFFNFERDFRSTPINEDTVIDFLDMEKKLWLMCKEKMIRSFETNVMSSLFENFVYSTINSTVNLWIIKNFCGDIVPTVVEKMKSNSIFKLGLLSKQLLQDFIIEDLPESYQKTVPIKTTRTAGTDIIIGRRTRKNNKKLSANELKEQARLCEIAMDMIANDEQPDTELLAEFEKYDILFEERPQEEYIREESINSVIGRATSSKYNGRTKNHRPILETGSPIFEVPNNISDKIIDDLFTRWYEDTHFNNQTIPGYFTNNSQIGNTLQEYLNNNIQIIIESIIHTQNNLLLFLKEEDLLAFAK
;
A
#
# COMPACT_ATOMS: atom_id res chain seq x y z
N MET A 1 -25.71 5.95 14.76
CA MET A 1 -26.93 6.31 14.00
C MET A 1 -26.96 7.81 13.79
N ILE A 2 -27.10 8.25 12.54
CA ILE A 2 -27.25 9.67 12.20
C ILE A 2 -28.65 10.11 12.61
N ASN A 3 -28.74 11.16 13.43
CA ASN A 3 -29.99 11.74 13.90
C ASN A 3 -30.13 13.17 13.37
N LEU A 4 -30.52 13.30 12.10
CA LEU A 4 -30.65 14.60 11.46
C LEU A 4 -31.78 15.44 12.08
N GLU A 5 -32.84 14.81 12.56
CA GLU A 5 -33.92 15.51 13.30
C GLU A 5 -33.37 16.23 14.53
N GLU A 6 -32.49 15.61 15.32
CA GLU A 6 -31.90 16.26 16.49
C GLU A 6 -30.92 17.37 16.09
N THR A 7 -30.10 17.13 15.06
CA THR A 7 -29.12 18.10 14.57
C THR A 7 -29.77 19.35 13.97
N LEU A 8 -30.94 19.24 13.34
CA LEU A 8 -31.63 20.37 12.71
C LEU A 8 -32.36 21.29 13.71
N ILE A 9 -32.68 20.82 14.91
CA ILE A 9 -33.48 21.58 15.88
C ILE A 9 -32.87 22.96 16.18
N PRO A 10 -31.59 23.09 16.57
CA PRO A 10 -31.00 24.39 16.89
C PRO A 10 -31.09 25.39 15.74
N SER A 11 -30.71 24.97 14.52
CA SER A 11 -30.71 25.84 13.34
C SER A 11 -32.13 26.29 12.97
N ILE A 12 -33.11 25.38 13.02
CA ILE A 12 -34.52 25.74 12.76
C ILE A 12 -35.04 26.70 13.84
N SER A 13 -34.72 26.45 15.11
CA SER A 13 -35.11 27.32 16.23
C SER A 13 -34.60 28.74 16.08
N GLU A 14 -33.31 28.88 15.80
CA GLU A 14 -32.64 30.16 15.61
C GLU A 14 -33.24 30.89 14.41
N ARG A 15 -33.32 30.23 13.25
CA ARG A 15 -33.90 30.79 12.03
C ARG A 15 -35.34 31.28 12.23
N CYS A 16 -36.19 30.47 12.86
CA CYS A 16 -37.58 30.84 13.16
C CYS A 16 -37.67 32.07 14.07
N LYS A 17 -36.79 32.17 15.06
CA LYS A 17 -36.73 33.31 15.99
C LYS A 17 -36.23 34.58 15.29
N GLU A 18 -35.16 34.47 14.52
CA GLU A 18 -34.57 35.60 13.78
C GLU A 18 -35.53 36.15 12.73
N LEU A 19 -36.22 35.28 11.98
CA LEU A 19 -37.26 35.70 11.04
C LEU A 19 -38.38 36.47 11.77
N ARG A 20 -38.86 35.97 12.90
CA ARG A 20 -39.89 36.66 13.68
C ARG A 20 -39.41 38.04 14.16
N GLU A 21 -38.20 38.09 14.73
CA GLU A 21 -37.67 39.31 15.36
C GLU A 21 -37.29 40.38 14.32
N SER A 22 -36.71 39.98 13.19
CA SER A 22 -36.35 40.89 12.09
C SER A 22 -37.56 41.58 11.47
N TYR A 23 -38.71 40.90 11.41
CA TYR A 23 -39.98 41.49 10.94
C TYR A 23 -40.80 42.16 12.05
N GLY A 24 -40.31 42.17 13.30
CA GLY A 24 -41.01 42.79 14.43
C GLY A 24 -42.35 42.13 14.79
N LEU A 25 -42.52 40.84 14.45
CA LEU A 25 -43.77 40.10 14.69
C LEU A 25 -43.83 39.52 16.10
N LYS A 26 -45.03 39.50 16.67
CA LYS A 26 -45.35 38.71 17.87
C LYS A 26 -45.59 37.26 17.49
N MET A 27 -45.38 36.35 18.43
CA MET A 27 -45.54 34.89 18.21
C MET A 27 -46.94 34.52 17.72
N GLU A 28 -47.98 35.12 18.30
CA GLU A 28 -49.39 34.92 17.92
C GLU A 28 -49.75 35.44 16.52
N GLN A 29 -48.86 36.23 15.89
CA GLN A 29 -49.03 36.69 14.51
C GLN A 29 -48.47 35.68 13.51
N ILE A 30 -47.69 34.69 13.97
CA ILE A 30 -47.20 33.59 13.15
C ILE A 30 -48.16 32.40 13.27
N SER A 31 -48.33 31.87 14.48
CA SER A 31 -49.19 30.71 14.76
C SER A 31 -49.54 30.66 16.26
N ASP A 32 -49.91 29.48 16.78
CA ASP A 32 -50.15 29.32 18.22
C ASP A 32 -48.90 29.73 19.05
N LYS A 33 -49.09 30.68 19.96
CA LYS A 33 -48.01 31.27 20.76
C LYS A 33 -47.20 30.24 21.56
N ALA A 34 -47.86 29.22 22.11
CA ALA A 34 -47.16 28.19 22.87
C ALA A 34 -46.31 27.30 21.95
N VAL A 35 -46.81 27.01 20.75
CA VAL A 35 -46.07 26.26 19.72
C VAL A 35 -44.85 27.03 19.23
N ILE A 36 -45.01 28.31 18.88
CA ILE A 36 -43.87 29.15 18.44
C ILE A 36 -42.84 29.29 19.56
N SER A 37 -43.27 29.56 20.80
CA SER A 37 -42.34 29.65 21.94
C SER A 37 -41.58 28.35 22.17
N ARG A 38 -42.20 27.19 21.94
CA ARG A 38 -41.55 25.88 22.04
C ARG A 38 -40.50 25.68 20.94
N ILE A 39 -40.83 26.05 19.69
CA ILE A 39 -39.92 25.94 18.54
C ILE A 39 -38.69 26.83 18.74
N GLU A 40 -38.87 28.10 19.11
CA GLU A 40 -37.74 29.03 19.32
C GLU A 40 -36.85 28.68 20.51
N LYS A 41 -37.34 27.81 21.42
CA LYS A 41 -36.56 27.25 22.53
C LYS A 41 -35.89 25.92 22.20
N GLY A 42 -36.03 25.40 20.98
CA GLY A 42 -35.50 24.08 20.60
C GLY A 42 -36.13 22.91 21.34
N THR A 43 -37.34 23.08 21.89
CA THR A 43 -37.97 22.03 22.69
C THR A 43 -38.77 21.08 21.80
N CYS A 44 -38.30 19.84 21.65
CA CYS A 44 -39.00 18.81 20.88
C CYS A 44 -40.12 18.14 21.72
N PRO A 45 -41.36 18.02 21.19
CA PRO A 45 -42.43 17.32 21.89
C PRO A 45 -42.17 15.81 21.93
N LYS A 46 -42.88 15.09 22.83
CA LYS A 46 -42.79 13.63 22.93
C LYS A 46 -43.15 12.88 21.64
N SER A 47 -43.91 13.50 20.74
CA SER A 47 -44.22 12.94 19.43
C SER A 47 -43.03 12.96 18.45
N GLY A 48 -41.93 13.65 18.77
CA GLY A 48 -40.80 13.89 17.86
C GLY A 48 -41.09 14.90 16.75
N ASN A 49 -42.36 15.26 16.52
CA ASN A 49 -42.77 16.18 15.46
C ASN A 49 -42.51 17.63 15.86
N PHE A 50 -41.26 18.07 15.71
CA PHE A 50 -40.76 19.37 16.19
C PHE A 50 -41.50 20.56 15.58
N ILE A 51 -41.72 20.55 14.27
CA ILE A 51 -42.51 21.54 13.52
C ILE A 51 -43.58 20.81 12.72
N THR A 52 -44.83 21.27 12.84
CA THR A 52 -45.97 20.64 12.13
C THR A 52 -46.13 21.25 10.75
N GLN A 53 -46.78 20.54 9.82
CA GLN A 53 -47.09 21.06 8.48
C GLN A 53 -47.81 22.41 8.52
N THR A 54 -48.74 22.59 9.45
CA THR A 54 -49.48 23.85 9.62
C THR A 54 -48.53 24.99 9.96
N VAL A 55 -47.69 24.81 10.99
CA VAL A 55 -46.75 25.85 11.43
C VAL A 55 -45.70 26.15 10.36
N LEU A 56 -45.20 25.11 9.67
CA LEU A 56 -44.31 25.28 8.53
C LEU A 56 -44.95 26.15 7.44
N THR A 57 -46.21 25.87 7.10
CA THR A 57 -46.98 26.65 6.12
C THR A 57 -47.20 28.09 6.57
N ASP A 58 -47.45 28.32 7.86
CA ASP A 58 -47.61 29.66 8.43
C ASP A 58 -46.33 30.50 8.26
N TYR A 59 -45.17 29.94 8.63
CA TYR A 59 -43.87 30.59 8.41
C TYR A 59 -43.60 30.87 6.93
N VAL A 60 -43.77 29.85 6.08
CA VAL A 60 -43.55 29.94 4.62
C VAL A 60 -44.38 31.06 3.99
N ASN A 61 -45.65 31.18 4.35
CA ASN A 61 -46.54 32.21 3.80
C ASN A 61 -46.21 33.62 4.29
N ILE A 62 -45.84 33.77 5.57
CA ILE A 62 -45.54 35.08 6.16
C ILE A 62 -44.23 35.64 5.63
N PHE A 63 -43.21 34.79 5.53
CA PHE A 63 -41.85 35.22 5.19
C PHE A 63 -41.51 35.03 3.70
N ASN A 64 -42.43 34.46 2.91
CA ASN A 64 -42.24 34.17 1.49
C ASN A 64 -40.96 33.35 1.23
N LEU A 65 -40.81 32.25 1.98
CA LEU A 65 -39.71 31.29 1.91
C LEU A 65 -40.23 29.95 1.38
N SER A 66 -39.36 29.12 0.82
CA SER A 66 -39.71 27.71 0.57
C SER A 66 -39.73 26.89 1.88
N PRO A 67 -40.55 25.83 1.97
CA PRO A 67 -40.49 24.87 3.08
C PRO A 67 -39.08 24.31 3.30
N GLU A 68 -38.38 24.06 2.21
CA GLU A 68 -36.99 23.60 2.13
C GLU A 68 -36.04 24.55 2.87
N GLU A 69 -36.07 25.84 2.52
CA GLU A 69 -35.24 26.87 3.13
C GLU A 69 -35.52 27.03 4.63
N LEU A 70 -36.78 26.87 5.07
CA LEU A 70 -37.09 26.96 6.49
C LEU A 70 -36.52 25.77 7.29
N ILE A 71 -36.49 24.57 6.73
CA ILE A 71 -36.01 23.37 7.43
C ILE A 71 -34.49 23.21 7.28
N PHE A 72 -33.97 23.21 6.06
CA PHE A 72 -32.56 22.91 5.77
C PHE A 72 -31.69 24.17 5.63
N GLY A 73 -32.29 25.35 5.53
CA GLY A 73 -31.56 26.61 5.34
C GLY A 73 -31.26 26.91 3.89
N GLY A 74 -30.41 27.91 3.67
CA GLY A 74 -29.92 28.24 2.33
C GLY A 74 -28.98 27.16 1.77
N THR A 75 -28.48 27.39 0.55
CA THR A 75 -27.57 26.45 -0.12
C THR A 75 -26.31 26.13 0.69
N GLU A 76 -25.75 27.11 1.40
CA GLU A 76 -24.56 26.94 2.25
C GLU A 76 -24.87 26.06 3.47
N GLU A 77 -25.95 26.33 4.20
CA GLU A 77 -26.37 25.52 5.36
C GLU A 77 -26.74 24.08 4.97
N LEU A 78 -27.36 23.89 3.79
CA LEU A 78 -27.63 22.57 3.25
C LEU A 78 -26.32 21.83 2.95
N GLU A 79 -25.35 22.51 2.35
CA GLU A 79 -24.04 21.94 2.09
C GLU A 79 -23.35 21.49 3.39
N GLU A 80 -23.32 22.36 4.41
CA GLU A 80 -22.74 22.04 5.73
C GLU A 80 -23.44 20.84 6.37
N THR A 81 -24.77 20.78 6.27
CA THR A 81 -25.56 19.64 6.76
C THR A 81 -25.17 18.33 6.06
N LEU A 82 -25.00 18.37 4.73
CA LEU A 82 -24.62 17.20 3.96
C LEU A 82 -23.17 16.79 4.17
N GLN A 83 -22.27 17.76 4.37
CA GLN A 83 -20.90 17.49 4.77
C GLN A 83 -20.89 16.81 6.14
N TRP A 84 -21.64 17.31 7.12
CA TRP A 84 -21.75 16.65 8.42
C TRP A 84 -22.25 15.21 8.30
N ILE A 85 -23.28 14.95 7.48
CA ILE A 85 -23.73 13.58 7.21
C ILE A 85 -22.59 12.74 6.62
N PHE A 86 -21.87 13.27 5.63
CA PHE A 86 -20.73 12.58 5.03
C PHE A 86 -19.68 12.24 6.08
N ASP A 87 -19.29 13.21 6.91
CA ASP A 87 -18.27 13.04 7.96
C ASP A 87 -18.69 11.95 8.96
N GLN A 88 -19.96 11.93 9.38
CA GLN A 88 -20.49 10.89 10.27
C GLN A 88 -20.43 9.49 9.63
N LEU A 89 -20.72 9.38 8.33
CA LEU A 89 -20.62 8.11 7.61
C LEU A 89 -19.15 7.70 7.44
N PHE A 90 -18.30 8.65 7.06
CA PHE A 90 -16.90 8.41 6.75
C PHE A 90 -16.09 8.07 7.99
N PHE A 91 -16.39 8.66 9.16
CA PHE A 91 -15.75 8.31 10.44
C PHE A 91 -15.70 6.79 10.74
N SER A 92 -16.68 6.03 10.23
CA SER A 92 -16.72 4.57 10.40
C SER A 92 -15.53 3.82 9.78
N ILE A 93 -14.74 4.43 8.89
CA ILE A 93 -13.52 3.81 8.34
C ILE A 93 -12.42 3.60 9.39
N LEU A 94 -12.49 4.33 10.51
CA LEU A 94 -11.54 4.23 11.63
C LEU A 94 -11.88 3.04 12.54
N GLN A 95 -13.04 2.42 12.35
CA GLN A 95 -13.52 1.31 13.16
C GLN A 95 -13.14 -0.04 12.52
N LYS A 96 -13.15 -1.09 13.33
CA LYS A 96 -13.13 -2.49 12.89
C LYS A 96 -14.34 -2.77 11.99
N ASP A 97 -14.30 -3.89 11.28
CA ASP A 97 -15.39 -4.26 10.38
C ASP A 97 -16.67 -4.47 11.19
N LEU A 98 -17.69 -3.62 10.97
CA LEU A 98 -18.95 -3.69 11.69
C LEU A 98 -19.75 -4.95 11.36
N VAL A 99 -19.41 -5.68 10.30
CA VAL A 99 -20.01 -7.00 10.02
C VAL A 99 -19.58 -8.02 11.08
N THR A 100 -18.32 -8.00 11.51
CA THR A 100 -17.74 -8.98 12.42
C THR A 100 -17.65 -8.48 13.86
N ASP A 101 -17.41 -7.18 14.04
CA ASP A 101 -16.98 -6.58 15.31
C ASP A 101 -17.97 -5.51 15.82
N ALA A 102 -19.24 -5.58 15.40
CA ALA A 102 -20.30 -4.65 15.85
C ALA A 102 -20.42 -4.53 17.37
N ASN A 103 -20.09 -5.60 18.11
CA ASN A 103 -20.14 -5.66 19.57
C ASN A 103 -19.16 -4.69 20.26
N LEU A 104 -18.14 -4.18 19.55
CA LEU A 104 -17.21 -3.18 20.07
C LEU A 104 -17.85 -1.79 20.16
N TYR A 105 -18.96 -1.55 19.47
CA TYR A 105 -19.54 -0.21 19.30
C TYR A 105 -21.01 -0.15 19.74
N ARG A 106 -21.43 1.03 20.17
CA ARG A 106 -22.84 1.28 20.53
C ARG A 106 -23.64 1.68 19.30
N ASN A 107 -24.91 1.29 19.28
CA ASN A 107 -25.89 1.76 18.28
C ASN A 107 -25.51 1.44 16.83
N VAL A 108 -24.90 0.28 16.60
CA VAL A 108 -24.65 -0.26 15.26
C VAL A 108 -25.95 -0.85 14.73
N ASP A 109 -26.42 -0.33 13.59
CA ASP A 109 -27.60 -0.81 12.89
C ASP A 109 -27.26 -1.23 11.46
N ARG A 110 -28.27 -1.65 10.70
CA ARG A 110 -28.10 -2.06 9.30
C ARG A 110 -27.58 -0.91 8.42
N VAL A 111 -27.99 0.33 8.69
CA VAL A 111 -27.52 1.50 7.93
C VAL A 111 -26.01 1.64 8.15
N SER A 112 -25.57 1.55 9.41
CA SER A 112 -24.16 1.68 9.82
C SER A 112 -23.25 0.67 9.11
N VAL A 113 -23.65 -0.60 9.06
CA VAL A 113 -22.88 -1.67 8.39
C VAL A 113 -22.77 -1.41 6.88
N ILE A 114 -23.89 -1.12 6.22
CA ILE A 114 -23.92 -0.88 4.77
C ILE A 114 -23.11 0.37 4.42
N SER A 115 -23.27 1.44 5.19
CA SER A 115 -22.53 2.68 4.94
C SER A 115 -21.04 2.49 5.16
N GLN A 116 -20.62 1.76 6.19
CA GLN A 116 -19.20 1.48 6.43
C GLN A 116 -18.59 0.76 5.23
N GLN A 117 -19.23 -0.31 4.73
CA GLN A 117 -18.74 -1.02 3.54
C GLN A 117 -18.59 -0.10 2.32
N ALA A 118 -19.54 0.81 2.12
CA ALA A 118 -19.46 1.80 1.06
C ALA A 118 -18.27 2.74 1.27
N VAL A 119 -18.14 3.38 2.42
CA VAL A 119 -17.04 4.35 2.66
C VAL A 119 -15.66 3.69 2.71
N LEU A 120 -15.57 2.44 3.17
CA LEU A 120 -14.35 1.63 3.08
C LEU A 120 -13.90 1.47 1.63
N SER A 121 -14.82 1.21 0.70
CA SER A 121 -14.45 1.08 -0.72
C SER A 121 -13.86 2.37 -1.32
N MET A 122 -14.18 3.55 -0.76
CA MET A 122 -13.50 4.80 -1.12
C MET A 122 -12.14 4.94 -0.45
N ALA A 123 -12.05 4.66 0.86
CA ALA A 123 -10.82 4.77 1.63
C ALA A 123 -9.73 3.79 1.12
N GLU A 124 -10.14 2.61 0.63
CA GLU A 124 -9.26 1.62 -0.01
C GLU A 124 -8.57 2.11 -1.29
N MET A 125 -8.95 3.27 -1.83
CA MET A 125 -8.23 3.92 -2.91
C MET A 125 -6.96 4.64 -2.45
N PHE A 126 -6.73 4.72 -1.14
CA PHE A 126 -5.55 5.33 -0.52
C PHE A 126 -4.60 4.24 0.00
N ALA A 127 -3.37 4.22 -0.51
CA ALA A 127 -2.37 3.21 -0.21
C ALA A 127 -1.98 3.20 1.27
N GLU A 128 -1.87 4.39 1.88
CA GLU A 128 -1.54 4.52 3.30
C GLU A 128 -2.67 3.98 4.16
N TYR A 129 -3.92 4.29 3.81
CA TYR A 129 -5.08 3.74 4.52
C TYR A 129 -5.07 2.22 4.50
N ASN A 130 -4.81 1.59 3.35
CA ASN A 130 -4.76 0.13 3.27
C ASN A 130 -3.67 -0.48 4.16
N PHE A 131 -2.49 0.13 4.19
CA PHE A 131 -1.37 -0.33 5.03
C PHE A 131 -1.69 -0.19 6.52
N GLN A 132 -2.11 1.00 6.95
CA GLN A 132 -2.43 1.26 8.35
C GLN A 132 -3.66 0.48 8.82
N ARG A 133 -4.67 0.29 7.95
CA ARG A 133 -5.82 -0.56 8.25
C ARG A 133 -5.42 -2.03 8.39
N TYR A 134 -4.51 -2.53 7.56
CA TYR A 134 -4.02 -3.90 7.67
C TYR A 134 -3.39 -4.18 9.05
N ASN A 135 -2.56 -3.25 9.55
CA ASN A 135 -2.00 -3.33 10.89
C ASN A 135 -3.08 -3.16 11.98
N PHE A 136 -3.97 -2.18 11.80
CA PHE A 136 -5.07 -1.92 12.73
C PHE A 136 -5.96 -3.13 12.90
N LEU A 137 -6.33 -3.84 11.84
CA LEU A 137 -7.19 -5.03 11.95
C LEU A 137 -6.57 -6.13 12.81
N LYS A 138 -5.25 -6.16 12.96
CA LYS A 138 -4.49 -7.10 13.81
C LYS A 138 -4.23 -6.59 15.22
N SER A 139 -4.33 -5.29 15.46
CA SER A 139 -4.16 -4.71 16.79
C SER A 139 -5.42 -4.93 17.65
N ASP A 140 -5.27 -4.79 18.96
CA ASP A 140 -6.39 -4.82 19.92
C ASP A 140 -7.14 -3.48 20.00
N GLU A 141 -6.80 -2.50 19.16
CA GLU A 141 -7.42 -1.18 19.17
C GLU A 141 -8.86 -1.23 18.63
N ALA A 142 -9.77 -0.52 19.30
CA ALA A 142 -11.14 -0.39 18.83
C ALA A 142 -11.29 0.68 17.75
N VAL A 143 -10.40 1.68 17.69
CA VAL A 143 -10.47 2.78 16.71
C VAL A 143 -9.05 3.16 16.31
N MET A 144 -8.82 3.43 15.02
CA MET A 144 -7.55 3.93 14.51
C MET A 144 -7.25 5.33 15.03
N ASP A 145 -5.99 5.61 15.33
CA ASP A 145 -5.55 6.97 15.59
C ASP A 145 -5.64 7.83 14.33
N THR A 146 -5.96 9.11 14.52
CA THR A 146 -5.94 10.10 13.44
C THR A 146 -4.88 11.13 13.72
N ILE A 147 -4.38 11.82 12.70
CA ILE A 147 -3.49 12.97 12.84
C ILE A 147 -3.75 13.96 11.72
N ASN A 148 -3.56 15.25 11.96
CA ASN A 148 -3.52 16.23 10.88
C ASN A 148 -2.06 16.46 10.45
N LYS A 149 -1.62 15.89 9.32
CA LYS A 149 -0.20 16.00 8.92
C LYS A 149 0.25 17.43 8.65
N LYS A 150 -0.68 18.35 8.34
CA LYS A 150 -0.35 19.77 8.18
C LYS A 150 0.00 20.43 9.52
N MET A 151 -0.53 19.91 10.62
CA MET A 151 -0.31 20.40 11.97
C MET A 151 0.70 19.55 12.75
N ASP A 152 1.07 18.37 12.23
CA ASP A 152 2.11 17.49 12.76
C ASP A 152 3.52 18.06 12.52
N ALA A 153 3.82 19.19 13.17
CA ALA A 153 5.09 19.87 13.09
C ALA A 153 5.52 20.38 14.47
N TYR A 154 6.83 20.31 14.74
CA TYR A 154 7.41 20.91 15.95
C TYR A 154 7.51 22.43 15.81
N LEU A 155 6.93 23.14 16.77
CA LEU A 155 7.00 24.58 16.91
C LEU A 155 7.83 24.94 18.14
N SER A 156 8.62 26.01 18.03
CA SER A 156 9.38 26.56 19.16
C SER A 156 8.75 27.87 19.64
N VAL A 157 8.22 27.88 20.86
CA VAL A 157 7.68 29.08 21.52
C VAL A 157 8.42 29.28 22.83
N GLY A 158 9.14 30.40 22.98
CA GLY A 158 9.86 30.72 24.22
C GLY A 158 10.97 29.72 24.58
N GLY A 159 11.53 28.99 23.61
CA GLY A 159 12.56 27.96 23.83
C GLY A 159 12.02 26.58 24.17
N ILE A 160 10.69 26.40 24.21
CA ILE A 160 10.03 25.11 24.37
C ILE A 160 9.61 24.63 22.98
N PHE A 161 10.01 23.40 22.64
CA PHE A 161 9.55 22.71 21.44
C PHE A 161 8.32 21.87 21.79
N PHE A 162 7.26 22.02 21.02
CA PHE A 162 6.09 21.15 21.12
C PHE A 162 5.45 20.93 19.75
N ASN A 163 4.70 19.85 19.62
CA ASN A 163 3.91 19.48 18.46
C ASN A 163 2.42 19.42 18.87
N PHE A 164 1.59 20.24 18.21
CA PHE A 164 0.17 20.37 18.56
C PHE A 164 -0.61 19.06 18.46
N GLU A 165 -0.29 18.25 17.45
CA GLU A 165 -0.99 16.99 17.19
C GLU A 165 -0.59 15.89 18.17
N ARG A 166 0.62 15.97 18.74
CA ARG A 166 1.23 14.86 19.50
C ARG A 166 1.27 15.15 21.00
N ASP A 167 1.80 16.29 21.40
CA ASP A 167 2.19 16.55 22.80
C ASP A 167 0.99 16.88 23.71
N PHE A 168 -0.17 17.20 23.13
CA PHE A 168 -1.39 17.51 23.88
C PHE A 168 -2.38 16.35 23.97
N ARG A 169 -2.01 15.16 23.48
CA ARG A 169 -2.86 13.96 23.59
C ARG A 169 -2.75 13.33 24.97
N SER A 170 -3.85 12.73 25.43
CA SER A 170 -3.85 11.92 26.66
C SER A 170 -3.14 10.58 26.48
N THR A 171 -3.09 10.07 25.26
CA THR A 171 -2.41 8.81 24.88
C THR A 171 -1.46 9.06 23.71
N PRO A 172 -0.28 8.44 23.69
CA PRO A 172 0.60 8.48 22.53
C PRO A 172 -0.09 7.91 21.28
N ILE A 173 0.30 8.44 20.13
CA ILE A 173 -0.16 7.96 18.82
C ILE A 173 0.48 6.61 18.50
N ASN A 174 -0.30 5.69 17.98
CA ASN A 174 0.20 4.45 17.38
C ASN A 174 0.63 4.69 15.92
N GLU A 175 1.93 4.80 15.67
CA GLU A 175 2.49 5.04 14.33
C GLU A 175 2.15 3.93 13.32
N ASP A 176 1.88 2.72 13.81
CA ASP A 176 1.56 1.56 12.97
C ASP A 176 0.10 1.55 12.50
N THR A 177 -0.76 2.43 13.03
CA THR A 177 -2.21 2.47 12.69
C THR A 177 -2.75 3.87 12.44
N VAL A 178 -1.94 4.92 12.62
CA VAL A 178 -2.36 6.33 12.45
C VAL A 178 -2.57 6.72 10.99
N ILE A 179 -3.63 7.51 10.71
CA ILE A 179 -3.91 8.05 9.37
C ILE A 179 -4.21 9.56 9.37
N ASP A 180 -3.95 10.22 8.24
CA ASP A 180 -4.46 11.57 7.98
C ASP A 180 -5.92 11.54 7.53
N PHE A 181 -6.79 11.27 8.51
CA PHE A 181 -8.23 11.11 8.28
C PHE A 181 -8.85 12.37 7.68
N LEU A 182 -8.52 13.56 8.20
CA LEU A 182 -9.13 14.82 7.80
C LEU A 182 -8.78 15.20 6.35
N ASP A 183 -7.53 14.97 5.92
CA ASP A 183 -7.14 15.26 4.54
C ASP A 183 -7.84 14.32 3.54
N MET A 184 -7.97 13.03 3.90
CA MET A 184 -8.68 12.03 3.09
C MET A 184 -10.19 12.30 3.02
N GLU A 185 -10.82 12.56 4.17
CA GLU A 185 -12.24 12.92 4.30
C GLU A 185 -12.56 14.13 3.44
N LYS A 186 -11.80 15.22 3.58
CA LYS A 186 -12.01 16.44 2.79
C LYS A 186 -11.93 16.16 1.29
N LYS A 187 -10.97 15.36 0.84
CA LYS A 187 -10.83 15.02 -0.59
C LYS A 187 -12.04 14.26 -1.10
N LEU A 188 -12.50 13.26 -0.35
CA LEU A 188 -13.62 12.42 -0.74
C LEU A 188 -14.97 13.16 -0.65
N TRP A 189 -15.15 14.04 0.32
CA TRP A 189 -16.29 14.96 0.39
C TRP A 189 -16.37 15.79 -0.88
N LEU A 190 -15.27 16.47 -1.27
CA LEU A 190 -15.24 17.30 -2.47
C LEU A 190 -15.57 16.51 -3.74
N MET A 191 -15.14 15.26 -3.83
CA MET A 191 -15.52 14.36 -4.93
C MET A 191 -17.00 13.96 -4.91
N CYS A 192 -17.62 13.85 -3.75
CA CYS A 192 -19.02 13.42 -3.63
C CYS A 192 -20.02 14.59 -3.64
N LYS A 193 -19.58 15.80 -3.25
CA LYS A 193 -20.38 16.98 -2.89
C LYS A 193 -21.52 17.26 -3.87
N GLU A 194 -21.21 17.50 -5.14
CA GLU A 194 -22.25 17.87 -6.12
C GLU A 194 -23.30 16.78 -6.32
N LYS A 195 -22.88 15.50 -6.32
CA LYS A 195 -23.80 14.36 -6.50
C LYS A 195 -24.64 14.15 -5.25
N MET A 196 -24.08 14.38 -4.06
CA MET A 196 -24.82 14.34 -2.79
C MET A 196 -25.88 15.43 -2.72
N ILE A 197 -25.54 16.69 -3.02
CA ILE A 197 -26.49 17.82 -3.02
C ILE A 197 -27.67 17.52 -3.96
N ARG A 198 -27.40 17.26 -5.24
CA ARG A 198 -28.46 16.99 -6.24
C ARG A 198 -29.32 15.79 -5.86
N SER A 199 -28.69 14.73 -5.35
CA SER A 199 -29.40 13.52 -4.94
C SER A 199 -30.29 13.78 -3.72
N PHE A 200 -29.84 14.58 -2.76
CA PHE A 200 -30.61 14.90 -1.57
C PHE A 200 -31.82 15.78 -1.90
N GLU A 201 -31.64 16.82 -2.72
CA GLU A 201 -32.74 17.67 -3.20
C GLU A 201 -33.82 16.84 -3.91
N THR A 202 -33.40 15.92 -4.78
CA THR A 202 -34.31 15.11 -5.60
C THR A 202 -34.99 14.01 -4.78
N ASN A 203 -34.26 13.29 -3.92
CA ASN A 203 -34.74 12.05 -3.31
C ASN A 203 -35.14 12.18 -1.84
N VAL A 204 -34.72 13.26 -1.16
CA VAL A 204 -35.07 13.53 0.23
C VAL A 204 -36.04 14.69 0.28
N MET A 205 -35.62 15.89 -0.15
CA MET A 205 -36.43 17.11 -0.02
C MET A 205 -37.75 16.99 -0.78
N SER A 206 -37.71 16.61 -2.05
CA SER A 206 -38.93 16.43 -2.87
C SER A 206 -39.93 15.47 -2.21
N SER A 207 -39.46 14.36 -1.63
CA SER A 207 -40.33 13.37 -0.98
C SER A 207 -40.85 13.82 0.40
N LEU A 208 -40.03 14.57 1.15
CA LEU A 208 -40.40 15.04 2.48
C LEU A 208 -41.51 16.07 2.43
N PHE A 209 -41.48 16.99 1.45
CA PHE A 209 -42.39 18.13 1.41
C PHE A 209 -43.73 17.87 0.70
N GLU A 210 -43.95 16.69 0.10
CA GLU A 210 -45.27 16.28 -0.40
C GLU A 210 -46.30 16.12 0.74
N ASN A 211 -45.90 15.51 1.86
CA ASN A 211 -46.73 15.28 3.05
C ASN A 211 -45.86 15.40 4.31
N PHE A 212 -45.38 16.60 4.60
CA PHE A 212 -44.32 16.79 5.58
C PHE A 212 -44.73 16.44 7.02
N VAL A 213 -43.89 15.60 7.62
CA VAL A 213 -43.91 15.22 9.04
C VAL A 213 -42.47 15.20 9.52
N TYR A 214 -42.12 16.08 10.46
CA TYR A 214 -40.74 16.26 10.89
C TYR A 214 -40.10 14.98 11.42
N SER A 215 -40.86 14.17 12.17
CA SER A 215 -40.39 12.90 12.75
C SER A 215 -40.18 11.76 11.73
N THR A 216 -40.24 12.07 10.42
CA THR A 216 -39.94 11.11 9.34
C THR A 216 -38.64 11.42 8.62
N ILE A 217 -37.99 12.54 8.91
CA ILE A 217 -36.74 12.97 8.28
C ILE A 217 -35.68 11.90 8.42
N ASN A 218 -35.45 11.38 9.63
CA ASN A 218 -34.44 10.34 9.87
C ASN A 218 -34.71 9.07 9.05
N SER A 219 -35.97 8.63 9.00
CA SER A 219 -36.33 7.43 8.23
C SER A 219 -36.10 7.62 6.73
N THR A 220 -36.39 8.81 6.21
CA THR A 220 -36.19 9.17 4.79
C THR A 220 -34.70 9.26 4.45
N VAL A 221 -33.92 9.91 5.31
CA VAL A 221 -32.47 10.04 5.18
C VAL A 221 -31.80 8.67 5.24
N ASN A 222 -32.19 7.79 6.18
CA ASN A 222 -31.64 6.43 6.26
C ASN A 222 -31.91 5.62 4.99
N LEU A 223 -33.10 5.74 4.40
CA LEU A 223 -33.41 5.12 3.11
C LEU A 223 -32.57 5.71 1.97
N TRP A 224 -32.37 7.03 1.97
CA TRP A 224 -31.52 7.70 0.99
C TRP A 224 -30.05 7.29 1.12
N ILE A 225 -29.52 7.15 2.34
CA ILE A 225 -28.16 6.67 2.58
C ILE A 225 -27.98 5.29 1.95
N ILE A 226 -28.90 4.34 2.23
CA ILE A 226 -28.78 2.99 1.70
C ILE A 226 -28.92 2.98 0.17
N LYS A 227 -29.96 3.60 -0.38
CA LYS A 227 -30.30 3.46 -1.80
C LYS A 227 -29.44 4.33 -2.71
N ASN A 228 -29.19 5.57 -2.33
CA ASN A 228 -28.57 6.57 -3.18
C ASN A 228 -27.10 6.74 -2.81
N PHE A 229 -26.78 7.04 -1.55
CA PHE A 229 -25.38 7.24 -1.15
C PHE A 229 -24.55 5.97 -1.34
N CYS A 230 -24.95 4.86 -0.71
CA CYS A 230 -24.24 3.58 -0.79
C CYS A 230 -24.49 2.86 -2.13
N GLY A 231 -25.70 2.97 -2.68
CA GLY A 231 -26.10 2.23 -3.88
C GLY A 231 -25.72 2.89 -5.22
N ASP A 232 -25.43 4.19 -5.25
CA ASP A 232 -25.17 4.93 -6.49
C ASP A 232 -24.01 5.94 -6.38
N ILE A 233 -24.03 6.83 -5.40
CA ILE A 233 -23.03 7.91 -5.28
C ILE A 233 -21.63 7.33 -5.08
N VAL A 234 -21.43 6.56 -4.01
CA VAL A 234 -20.14 5.96 -3.67
C VAL A 234 -19.64 5.03 -4.78
N PRO A 235 -20.43 4.05 -5.28
CA PRO A 235 -19.98 3.18 -6.37
C PRO A 235 -19.54 3.96 -7.63
N THR A 236 -20.27 5.01 -8.01
CA THR A 236 -19.90 5.83 -9.17
C THR A 236 -18.56 6.54 -8.97
N VAL A 237 -18.34 7.12 -7.79
CA VAL A 237 -17.07 7.79 -7.46
C VAL A 237 -15.93 6.77 -7.45
N VAL A 238 -16.14 5.61 -6.84
CA VAL A 238 -15.14 4.53 -6.79
C VAL A 238 -14.78 4.02 -8.18
N GLU A 239 -15.75 3.84 -9.08
CA GLU A 239 -15.45 3.44 -10.48
C GLU A 239 -14.60 4.49 -11.21
N LYS A 240 -14.86 5.78 -10.98
CA LYS A 240 -13.99 6.84 -11.50
C LYS A 240 -12.60 6.80 -10.88
N MET A 241 -12.48 6.58 -9.58
CA MET A 241 -11.19 6.41 -8.88
C MET A 241 -10.41 5.21 -9.44
N LYS A 242 -11.07 4.07 -9.67
CA LYS A 242 -10.48 2.88 -10.32
C LYS A 242 -9.92 3.17 -11.71
N SER A 243 -10.45 4.16 -12.43
CA SER A 243 -9.92 4.56 -13.75
C SER A 243 -8.70 5.49 -13.67
N ASN A 244 -8.51 6.17 -12.53
CA ASN A 244 -7.47 7.17 -12.31
C ASN A 244 -6.16 6.55 -11.79
N SER A 245 -5.03 6.90 -12.40
CA SER A 245 -3.72 6.33 -12.06
C SER A 245 -3.24 6.61 -10.64
N ILE A 246 -3.62 7.75 -10.04
CA ILE A 246 -3.23 8.09 -8.65
C ILE A 246 -3.95 7.14 -7.69
N PHE A 247 -5.25 6.92 -7.86
CA PHE A 247 -6.05 6.07 -6.96
C PHE A 247 -5.84 4.57 -7.19
N LYS A 248 -5.45 4.15 -8.41
CA LYS A 248 -5.01 2.78 -8.68
C LYS A 248 -3.84 2.33 -7.80
N LEU A 249 -3.00 3.26 -7.32
CA LEU A 249 -1.91 2.96 -6.40
C LEU A 249 -2.43 2.41 -5.06
N GLY A 250 -3.57 2.91 -4.56
CA GLY A 250 -4.20 2.37 -3.37
C GLY A 250 -4.63 0.92 -3.55
N LEU A 251 -5.27 0.62 -4.67
CA LEU A 251 -5.68 -0.74 -5.02
C LEU A 251 -4.50 -1.70 -5.18
N LEU A 252 -3.39 -1.24 -5.77
CA LEU A 252 -2.17 -2.01 -5.86
C LEU A 252 -1.61 -2.33 -4.47
N SER A 253 -1.54 -1.35 -3.57
CA SER A 253 -1.14 -1.55 -2.17
C SER A 253 -2.02 -2.59 -1.48
N LYS A 254 -3.35 -2.48 -1.64
CA LYS A 254 -4.32 -3.44 -1.08
C LYS A 254 -4.06 -4.87 -1.58
N GLN A 255 -3.87 -5.05 -2.88
CA GLN A 255 -3.60 -6.37 -3.47
C GLN A 255 -2.28 -6.96 -2.97
N LEU A 256 -1.22 -6.15 -2.88
CA LEU A 256 0.06 -6.58 -2.35
C LEU A 256 -0.05 -7.08 -0.90
N LEU A 257 -0.82 -6.37 -0.06
CA LEU A 257 -1.07 -6.77 1.33
C LEU A 257 -1.89 -8.05 1.44
N GLN A 258 -2.95 -8.19 0.65
CA GLN A 258 -3.90 -9.30 0.76
C GLN A 258 -3.37 -10.60 0.14
N ASP A 259 -2.69 -10.50 -1.01
CA ASP A 259 -2.37 -11.68 -1.82
C ASP A 259 -0.92 -12.16 -1.63
N PHE A 260 -0.02 -11.30 -1.12
CA PHE A 260 1.42 -11.60 -1.11
C PHE A 260 2.10 -11.55 0.26
N ILE A 261 1.56 -10.82 1.25
CA ILE A 261 2.11 -10.84 2.61
C ILE A 261 1.64 -12.11 3.33
N ILE A 262 2.60 -12.89 3.84
CA ILE A 262 2.34 -14.09 4.64
C ILE A 262 3.20 -14.02 5.90
N GLU A 263 2.60 -13.69 7.04
CA GLU A 263 3.33 -13.49 8.32
C GLU A 263 3.41 -14.74 9.18
N ASP A 264 2.39 -15.60 9.15
CA ASP A 264 2.34 -16.86 9.92
C ASP A 264 3.19 -17.96 9.25
N LEU A 265 4.49 -17.70 9.12
CA LEU A 265 5.44 -18.64 8.55
C LEU A 265 5.86 -19.70 9.58
N PRO A 266 5.89 -20.99 9.21
CA PRO A 266 6.41 -22.04 10.09
C PRO A 266 7.88 -21.77 10.45
N GLU A 267 8.25 -22.03 11.71
CA GLU A 267 9.64 -21.93 12.15
C GLU A 267 10.57 -22.74 11.23
N SER A 268 11.56 -22.07 10.65
CA SER A 268 12.58 -22.70 9.81
C SER A 268 13.72 -23.21 10.69
N TYR A 269 13.71 -24.51 11.02
CA TYR A 269 14.81 -25.14 11.75
C TYR A 269 16.03 -25.43 10.86
N GLN A 270 15.84 -25.47 9.55
CA GLN A 270 16.89 -25.64 8.57
C GLN A 270 17.51 -24.28 8.24
N LYS A 271 18.84 -24.18 8.43
CA LYS A 271 19.62 -22.97 8.13
C LYS A 271 20.48 -23.08 6.88
N THR A 272 20.71 -24.31 6.42
CA THR A 272 21.54 -24.63 5.26
C THR A 272 20.82 -25.59 4.32
N VAL A 273 21.17 -25.53 3.03
CA VAL A 273 20.70 -26.48 2.03
C VAL A 273 21.89 -27.06 1.26
N PRO A 274 21.82 -28.32 0.84
CA PRO A 274 22.82 -28.91 -0.03
C PRO A 274 22.69 -28.32 -1.43
N ILE A 275 23.75 -27.71 -1.93
CA ILE A 275 23.90 -27.33 -3.33
C ILE A 275 24.72 -28.42 -4.02
N LYS A 276 24.13 -29.08 -5.01
CA LYS A 276 24.81 -30.02 -5.89
C LYS A 276 25.29 -29.27 -7.13
N THR A 277 26.60 -29.22 -7.32
CA THR A 277 27.23 -28.61 -8.51
C THR A 277 27.74 -29.71 -9.44
N THR A 278 27.40 -29.61 -10.72
CA THR A 278 27.87 -30.55 -11.76
C THR A 278 28.88 -29.86 -12.66
N ARG A 279 30.11 -30.35 -12.69
CA ARG A 279 31.11 -29.93 -13.68
C ARG A 279 31.11 -30.93 -14.82
N THR A 280 30.75 -30.48 -16.02
CA THR A 280 30.78 -31.32 -17.24
C THR A 280 32.21 -31.79 -17.51
N ALA A 281 32.36 -33.01 -18.04
CA ALA A 281 33.67 -33.49 -18.48
C ALA A 281 34.29 -32.53 -19.52
N GLY A 282 35.61 -32.43 -19.54
CA GLY A 282 36.32 -31.55 -20.48
C GLY A 282 37.82 -31.73 -20.38
N THR A 283 38.56 -30.78 -20.95
CA THR A 283 40.03 -30.79 -20.95
C THR A 283 40.53 -29.52 -20.28
N ASP A 284 41.38 -29.66 -19.26
CA ASP A 284 41.99 -28.53 -18.58
C ASP A 284 43.37 -28.24 -19.19
N ILE A 285 43.67 -26.96 -19.45
CA ILE A 285 45.00 -26.50 -19.83
C ILE A 285 45.75 -26.06 -18.57
N ILE A 286 46.81 -26.79 -18.22
CA ILE A 286 47.66 -26.45 -17.09
C ILE A 286 48.95 -25.82 -17.60
N ILE A 287 49.23 -24.60 -17.14
CA ILE A 287 50.41 -23.84 -17.53
C ILE A 287 51.34 -23.67 -16.32
N GLY A 288 52.63 -23.94 -16.50
CA GLY A 288 53.65 -23.57 -15.50
C GLY A 288 53.80 -24.55 -14.33
N ARG A 289 53.24 -25.76 -14.40
CA ARG A 289 53.29 -26.76 -13.32
C ARG A 289 54.71 -27.23 -13.04
N ARG A 290 55.51 -27.49 -14.08
CA ARG A 290 56.93 -27.89 -13.95
C ARG A 290 57.78 -26.71 -13.48
N THR A 291 57.46 -25.49 -13.93
CA THR A 291 58.12 -24.24 -13.56
C THR A 291 57.97 -23.95 -12.05
N ARG A 292 56.78 -24.18 -11.48
CA ARG A 292 56.51 -24.04 -10.02
C ARG A 292 57.21 -25.09 -9.16
N LYS A 293 57.25 -26.36 -9.60
CA LYS A 293 57.88 -27.45 -8.82
C LYS A 293 59.40 -27.48 -8.90
N ASN A 294 59.98 -27.10 -10.05
CA ASN A 294 61.41 -27.27 -10.32
C ASN A 294 62.21 -25.95 -10.28
N ASN A 295 61.58 -24.83 -9.89
CA ASN A 295 62.20 -23.48 -9.82
C ASN A 295 62.87 -23.01 -11.13
N LYS A 296 62.54 -23.61 -12.27
CA LYS A 296 63.14 -23.32 -13.56
C LYS A 296 62.29 -22.29 -14.29
N LYS A 297 62.68 -21.01 -14.23
CA LYS A 297 61.99 -19.91 -14.92
C LYS A 297 62.25 -19.96 -16.42
N LEU A 298 61.19 -19.86 -17.22
CA LEU A 298 61.28 -19.64 -18.67
C LEU A 298 61.90 -18.27 -18.97
N SER A 299 62.68 -18.18 -20.06
CA SER A 299 63.20 -16.91 -20.56
C SER A 299 62.09 -16.05 -21.18
N ALA A 300 62.35 -14.75 -21.37
CA ALA A 300 61.36 -13.82 -21.92
C ALA A 300 60.85 -14.23 -23.32
N ASN A 301 61.68 -14.88 -24.14
CA ASN A 301 61.27 -15.37 -25.46
C ASN A 301 60.44 -16.66 -25.35
N GLU A 302 60.79 -17.55 -24.42
CA GLU A 302 60.00 -18.76 -24.16
C GLU A 302 58.64 -18.43 -23.55
N LEU A 303 58.53 -17.37 -22.75
CA LEU A 303 57.24 -16.87 -22.24
C LEU A 303 56.34 -16.30 -23.34
N LYS A 304 56.93 -15.60 -24.32
CA LYS A 304 56.17 -15.13 -25.50
C LYS A 304 55.66 -16.29 -26.34
N GLU A 305 56.49 -17.31 -26.53
CA GLU A 305 56.10 -18.51 -27.27
C GLU A 305 55.05 -19.32 -26.52
N GLN A 306 55.19 -19.46 -25.19
CA GLN A 306 54.18 -20.06 -24.33
C GLN A 306 52.84 -19.33 -24.46
N ALA A 307 52.82 -18.00 -24.46
CA ALA A 307 51.58 -17.22 -24.63
C ALA A 307 50.91 -17.49 -25.99
N ARG A 308 51.68 -17.51 -27.09
CA ARG A 308 51.17 -17.87 -28.43
C ARG A 308 50.57 -19.27 -28.46
N LEU A 309 51.26 -20.24 -27.87
CA LEU A 309 50.79 -21.62 -27.79
C LEU A 309 49.54 -21.74 -26.90
N CYS A 310 49.42 -20.96 -25.83
CA CYS A 310 48.22 -20.94 -25.01
C CYS A 310 46.98 -20.46 -25.78
N GLU A 311 47.13 -19.45 -26.65
CA GLU A 311 46.04 -18.98 -27.53
C GLU A 311 45.59 -20.11 -28.47
N ILE A 312 46.54 -20.81 -29.09
CA ILE A 312 46.24 -21.97 -29.97
C ILE A 312 45.53 -23.07 -29.17
N ALA A 313 46.03 -23.42 -27.99
CA ALA A 313 45.43 -24.43 -27.13
C ALA A 313 43.98 -24.07 -26.73
N MET A 314 43.72 -22.80 -26.42
CA MET A 314 42.37 -22.31 -26.09
C MET A 314 41.43 -22.38 -27.31
N ASP A 315 41.90 -21.98 -28.49
CA ASP A 315 41.12 -22.05 -29.73
C ASP A 315 40.79 -23.51 -30.12
N MET A 316 41.72 -24.44 -29.92
CA MET A 316 41.49 -25.86 -30.18
C MET A 316 40.41 -26.44 -29.25
N ILE A 317 40.47 -26.14 -27.95
CA ILE A 317 39.44 -26.59 -26.99
C ILE A 317 38.08 -25.98 -27.31
N ALA A 318 38.03 -24.70 -27.69
CA ALA A 318 36.77 -24.03 -28.06
C ALA A 318 36.10 -24.68 -29.28
N ASN A 319 36.88 -25.32 -30.17
CA ASN A 319 36.40 -26.00 -31.37
C ASN A 319 36.32 -27.53 -31.25
N ASP A 320 36.53 -28.09 -30.06
CA ASP A 320 36.56 -29.55 -29.80
C ASP A 320 37.65 -30.29 -30.61
N GLU A 321 38.80 -29.64 -30.84
CA GLU A 321 39.94 -30.17 -31.56
C GLU A 321 41.01 -30.74 -30.61
N GLN A 322 41.63 -31.85 -31.00
CA GLN A 322 42.76 -32.43 -30.25
C GLN A 322 44.11 -32.15 -30.93
N PRO A 323 45.16 -31.82 -30.15
CA PRO A 323 46.51 -31.63 -30.70
C PRO A 323 47.05 -32.93 -31.28
N ASP A 324 47.69 -32.82 -32.44
CA ASP A 324 48.46 -33.91 -32.99
C ASP A 324 49.74 -34.17 -32.15
N THR A 325 50.46 -35.24 -32.47
CA THR A 325 51.63 -35.67 -31.70
C THR A 325 52.78 -34.66 -31.73
N GLU A 326 52.92 -33.87 -32.79
CA GLU A 326 53.98 -32.86 -32.90
C GLU A 326 53.65 -31.63 -32.06
N LEU A 327 52.41 -31.16 -32.14
CA LEU A 327 51.92 -30.01 -31.39
C LEU A 327 51.83 -30.32 -29.89
N LEU A 328 51.44 -31.54 -29.51
CA LEU A 328 51.45 -31.98 -28.11
C LEU A 328 52.86 -31.96 -27.51
N ALA A 329 53.87 -32.40 -28.26
CA ALA A 329 55.27 -32.32 -27.83
C ALA A 329 55.76 -30.87 -27.72
N GLU A 330 55.26 -29.98 -28.58
CA GLU A 330 55.53 -28.55 -28.51
C GLU A 330 54.89 -27.91 -27.26
N PHE A 331 53.63 -28.23 -26.96
CA PHE A 331 52.97 -27.78 -25.72
C PHE A 331 53.72 -28.23 -24.47
N GLU A 332 54.10 -29.51 -24.39
CA GLU A 332 54.84 -30.05 -23.25
C GLU A 332 56.20 -29.37 -23.03
N LYS A 333 56.88 -28.99 -24.11
CA LYS A 333 58.18 -28.28 -24.07
C LYS A 333 58.04 -26.92 -23.38
N TYR A 334 56.92 -26.24 -23.58
CA TYR A 334 56.61 -24.95 -22.97
C TYR A 334 55.73 -25.06 -21.71
N ASP A 335 55.71 -26.24 -21.06
CA ASP A 335 55.00 -26.47 -19.78
C ASP A 335 53.50 -26.18 -19.86
N ILE A 336 52.90 -26.47 -21.03
CA ILE A 336 51.46 -26.48 -21.28
C ILE A 336 51.03 -27.96 -21.33
N LEU A 337 50.14 -28.35 -20.43
CA LEU A 337 49.67 -29.73 -20.30
C LEU A 337 48.16 -29.77 -20.50
N PHE A 338 47.68 -30.77 -21.23
CA PHE A 338 46.27 -31.09 -21.35
C PHE A 338 45.98 -32.24 -20.40
N GLU A 339 45.11 -32.00 -19.42
CA GLU A 339 44.62 -33.05 -18.52
C GLU A 339 43.13 -33.28 -18.78
N GLU A 340 42.74 -34.53 -19.02
CA GLU A 340 41.33 -34.90 -19.07
C GLU A 340 40.70 -34.71 -17.69
N ARG A 341 39.66 -33.89 -17.63
CA ARG A 341 38.86 -33.68 -16.44
C ARG A 341 37.58 -34.51 -16.57
N PRO A 342 37.37 -35.52 -15.70
CA PRO A 342 36.13 -36.28 -15.71
C PRO A 342 34.94 -35.40 -15.29
N GLN A 343 33.72 -35.87 -15.55
CA GLN A 343 32.56 -35.24 -14.96
C GLN A 343 32.63 -35.37 -13.44
N GLU A 344 32.52 -34.24 -12.75
CA GLU A 344 32.58 -34.18 -11.29
C GLU A 344 31.27 -33.67 -10.73
N GLU A 345 30.78 -34.35 -9.69
CA GLU A 345 29.64 -33.88 -8.90
C GLU A 345 30.09 -33.76 -7.45
N TYR A 346 29.83 -32.60 -6.85
CA TYR A 346 30.07 -32.40 -5.43
C TYR A 346 28.89 -31.66 -4.79
N ILE A 347 28.72 -31.90 -3.50
CA ILE A 347 27.66 -31.31 -2.70
C ILE A 347 28.31 -30.44 -1.63
N ARG A 348 27.80 -29.22 -1.50
CA ARG A 348 28.22 -28.27 -0.48
C ARG A 348 27.01 -27.79 0.30
N GLU A 349 27.10 -27.80 1.63
CA GLU A 349 26.13 -27.13 2.49
C GLU A 349 26.33 -25.61 2.40
N GLU A 350 25.31 -24.90 1.99
CA GLU A 350 25.29 -23.44 1.93
C GLU A 350 24.16 -22.87 2.77
N SER A 351 24.37 -21.69 3.36
CA SER A 351 23.28 -21.03 4.10
C SER A 351 22.15 -20.62 3.15
N ILE A 352 20.90 -20.79 3.59
CA ILE A 352 19.73 -20.42 2.80
C ILE A 352 19.77 -18.93 2.40
N ASN A 353 20.22 -18.07 3.33
CA ASN A 353 20.39 -16.64 3.06
C ASN A 353 21.42 -16.35 1.96
N SER A 354 22.53 -17.09 1.90
CA SER A 354 23.52 -16.97 0.83
C SER A 354 22.91 -17.34 -0.52
N VAL A 355 22.16 -18.44 -0.56
CA VAL A 355 21.50 -18.93 -1.78
C VAL A 355 20.48 -17.92 -2.31
N ILE A 356 19.62 -17.39 -1.44
CA ILE A 356 18.64 -16.34 -1.81
C ILE A 356 19.36 -15.05 -2.23
N GLY A 357 20.42 -14.65 -1.52
CA GLY A 357 21.23 -13.49 -1.87
C GLY A 357 21.87 -13.61 -3.24
N ARG A 358 22.42 -14.79 -3.60
CA ARG A 358 22.96 -15.05 -4.94
C ARG A 358 21.86 -15.02 -6.01
N ALA A 359 20.72 -15.66 -5.75
CA ALA A 359 19.60 -15.67 -6.68
C ALA A 359 19.10 -14.24 -6.99
N THR A 360 18.96 -13.40 -5.96
CA THR A 360 18.44 -12.02 -6.09
C THR A 360 19.46 -11.02 -6.66
N SER A 361 20.76 -11.22 -6.41
CA SER A 361 21.83 -10.36 -6.93
C SER A 361 22.28 -10.70 -8.36
N SER A 362 22.02 -11.93 -8.83
CA SER A 362 22.40 -12.40 -10.17
C SER A 362 21.55 -11.76 -11.30
N LYS A 363 21.72 -10.46 -11.54
CA LYS A 363 20.91 -9.65 -12.48
C LYS A 363 20.88 -10.15 -13.93
N TYR A 364 21.81 -11.04 -14.31
CA TYR A 364 22.00 -11.54 -15.67
C TYR A 364 21.57 -13.00 -15.86
N ASN A 365 21.42 -13.75 -14.78
CA ASN A 365 21.00 -15.16 -14.83
C ASN A 365 19.48 -15.24 -14.90
N GLY A 366 18.93 -16.05 -15.81
CA GLY A 366 17.49 -16.30 -15.92
C GLY A 366 16.65 -15.22 -16.62
N ARG A 367 17.19 -14.07 -17.02
CA ARG A 367 16.47 -13.06 -17.82
C ARG A 367 16.64 -13.32 -19.32
N THR A 368 15.53 -13.36 -20.06
CA THR A 368 15.55 -13.41 -21.53
C THR A 368 15.78 -12.03 -22.15
N LYS A 369 15.21 -10.99 -21.55
CA LYS A 369 15.38 -9.59 -21.99
C LYS A 369 16.72 -9.03 -21.52
N ASN A 370 17.49 -8.46 -22.45
CA ASN A 370 18.87 -7.97 -22.21
C ASN A 370 19.82 -9.06 -21.70
N HIS A 371 19.59 -10.33 -22.09
CA HIS A 371 20.55 -11.39 -21.82
C HIS A 371 21.89 -10.99 -22.43
N ARG A 372 22.87 -10.74 -21.56
CA ARG A 372 24.26 -10.61 -21.97
C ARG A 372 24.84 -12.01 -21.79
N PRO A 373 25.22 -12.71 -22.86
CA PRO A 373 25.98 -13.94 -22.69
C PRO A 373 27.18 -13.62 -21.81
N ILE A 374 27.42 -14.44 -20.80
CA ILE A 374 28.62 -14.35 -19.99
C ILE A 374 29.76 -14.66 -20.97
N LEU A 375 30.51 -13.63 -21.35
CA LEU A 375 31.76 -13.82 -22.07
C LEU A 375 32.73 -14.40 -21.05
N GLU A 376 33.03 -15.69 -21.14
CA GLU A 376 34.11 -16.34 -20.41
C GLU A 376 35.48 -15.91 -20.96
N THR A 377 35.67 -14.62 -21.18
CA THR A 377 36.94 -14.08 -21.65
C THR A 377 37.83 -13.81 -20.45
N GLY A 378 38.46 -14.88 -19.95
CA GLY A 378 39.59 -14.80 -19.01
C GLY A 378 39.41 -15.56 -17.71
N SER A 379 40.47 -16.25 -17.28
CA SER A 379 40.60 -16.83 -15.94
C SER A 379 40.40 -15.75 -14.86
N PRO A 380 39.76 -16.06 -13.72
CA PRO A 380 39.59 -15.09 -12.65
C PRO A 380 40.96 -14.66 -12.09
N ILE A 381 41.10 -13.36 -11.82
CA ILE A 381 42.26 -12.81 -11.10
C ILE A 381 41.86 -12.60 -9.65
N PHE A 382 42.51 -13.31 -8.72
CA PHE A 382 42.30 -13.15 -7.29
C PHE A 382 43.48 -12.37 -6.68
N GLU A 383 43.19 -11.33 -5.90
CA GLU A 383 44.17 -10.72 -5.01
C GLU A 383 44.26 -11.57 -3.74
N VAL A 384 45.44 -12.14 -3.47
CA VAL A 384 45.66 -13.08 -2.36
C VAL A 384 46.90 -12.70 -1.56
N PRO A 385 46.94 -12.95 -0.23
CA PRO A 385 48.13 -12.75 0.57
C PRO A 385 49.31 -13.62 0.10
N ASN A 386 50.54 -13.17 0.31
CA ASN A 386 51.78 -13.85 -0.12
C ASN A 386 51.93 -15.31 0.39
N ASN A 387 51.21 -15.72 1.44
CA ASN A 387 51.26 -17.05 2.06
C ASN A 387 49.87 -17.74 2.10
N ILE A 388 49.12 -17.69 1.00
CA ILE A 388 47.85 -18.41 0.88
C ILE A 388 48.08 -19.91 0.65
N SER A 389 47.25 -20.78 1.24
CA SER A 389 47.31 -22.23 0.99
C SER A 389 46.61 -22.59 -0.31
N ASP A 390 47.10 -23.61 -1.02
CA ASP A 390 46.47 -24.18 -2.23
C ASP A 390 44.97 -24.46 -2.05
N LYS A 391 44.56 -24.97 -0.88
CA LYS A 391 43.15 -25.21 -0.54
C LYS A 391 42.26 -23.97 -0.65
N ILE A 392 42.76 -22.79 -0.26
CA ILE A 392 41.98 -21.55 -0.32
C ILE A 392 41.89 -21.08 -1.77
N ILE A 393 42.95 -21.28 -2.56
CA ILE A 393 42.92 -21.01 -4.01
C ILE A 393 41.87 -21.91 -4.68
N ASP A 394 41.88 -23.21 -4.39
CA ASP A 394 40.90 -24.17 -4.94
C ASP A 394 39.46 -23.81 -4.56
N ASP A 395 39.23 -23.38 -3.30
CA ASP A 395 37.93 -22.89 -2.84
C ASP A 395 37.48 -21.61 -3.57
N LEU A 396 38.41 -20.69 -3.88
CA LEU A 396 38.13 -19.46 -4.65
C LEU A 396 37.75 -19.76 -6.09
N PHE A 397 38.51 -20.62 -6.78
CA PHE A 397 38.17 -21.07 -8.13
C PHE A 397 36.85 -21.84 -8.16
N THR A 398 36.57 -22.61 -7.10
CA THR A 398 35.29 -23.33 -6.98
C THR A 398 34.11 -22.38 -6.83
N ARG A 399 34.22 -21.36 -5.99
CA ARG A 399 33.19 -20.32 -5.87
C ARG A 399 33.00 -19.52 -7.15
N TRP A 400 34.10 -19.14 -7.82
CA TRP A 400 34.01 -18.45 -9.10
C TRP A 400 33.27 -19.31 -10.14
N TYR A 401 33.60 -20.61 -10.23
CA TYR A 401 32.90 -21.54 -11.10
C TYR A 401 31.41 -21.61 -10.76
N GLU A 402 31.09 -21.75 -9.47
CA GLU A 402 29.71 -21.77 -8.99
C GLU A 402 28.93 -20.50 -9.40
N ASP A 403 29.51 -19.32 -9.20
CA ASP A 403 28.81 -18.05 -9.49
C ASP A 403 28.66 -17.78 -10.99
N THR A 404 29.59 -18.27 -11.81
CA THR A 404 29.53 -18.15 -13.28
C THR A 404 28.64 -19.21 -13.93
N HIS A 405 28.63 -20.43 -13.38
CA HIS A 405 27.90 -21.59 -13.91
C HIS A 405 26.66 -21.91 -13.07
N PHE A 406 25.84 -20.90 -12.79
CA PHE A 406 24.65 -21.06 -11.95
C PHE A 406 23.69 -22.15 -12.46
N ASN A 407 23.60 -22.34 -13.79
CA ASN A 407 22.77 -23.37 -14.42
C ASN A 407 23.23 -24.82 -14.12
N ASN A 408 24.46 -25.00 -13.64
CA ASN A 408 25.02 -26.30 -13.30
C ASN A 408 24.76 -26.70 -11.84
N GLN A 409 24.01 -25.88 -11.11
CA GLN A 409 23.67 -26.09 -9.71
C GLN A 409 22.23 -26.54 -9.55
N THR A 410 22.01 -27.45 -8.62
CA THR A 410 20.67 -27.88 -8.19
C THR A 410 20.61 -27.99 -6.68
N ILE A 411 19.42 -27.80 -6.11
CA ILE A 411 19.14 -28.08 -4.71
C ILE A 411 18.37 -29.41 -4.68
N PRO A 412 19.02 -30.53 -4.31
CA PRO A 412 18.33 -31.82 -4.24
C PRO A 412 17.12 -31.71 -3.32
N GLY A 413 15.94 -32.18 -3.75
CA GLY A 413 14.74 -32.11 -2.92
C GLY A 413 14.24 -30.70 -2.59
N TYR A 414 14.52 -29.69 -3.44
CA TYR A 414 14.06 -28.30 -3.28
C TYR A 414 12.57 -28.17 -2.91
N PHE A 415 11.70 -28.94 -3.55
CA PHE A 415 10.25 -28.95 -3.28
C PHE A 415 9.80 -29.98 -2.24
N THR A 416 10.72 -30.71 -1.60
CA THR A 416 10.41 -31.77 -0.63
C THR A 416 11.18 -31.54 0.67
N ASN A 417 12.31 -32.21 0.86
CA ASN A 417 13.06 -32.20 2.12
C ASN A 417 13.76 -30.86 2.40
N ASN A 418 13.92 -29.99 1.38
CA ASN A 418 14.54 -28.68 1.48
C ASN A 418 13.56 -27.53 1.19
N SER A 419 12.25 -27.76 1.34
CA SER A 419 11.21 -26.77 1.04
C SER A 419 11.21 -25.55 1.96
N GLN A 420 11.94 -25.60 3.08
CA GLN A 420 12.08 -24.48 4.03
C GLN A 420 12.74 -23.25 3.41
N ILE A 421 13.49 -23.42 2.30
CA ILE A 421 13.95 -22.30 1.46
C ILE A 421 12.80 -21.40 1.00
N GLY A 422 11.60 -21.95 0.83
CA GLY A 422 10.38 -21.21 0.50
C GLY A 422 9.94 -20.27 1.62
N ASN A 423 10.07 -20.66 2.90
CA ASN A 423 9.73 -19.80 4.03
C ASN A 423 10.67 -18.61 4.11
N THR A 424 11.99 -18.82 4.01
CA THR A 424 12.97 -17.72 4.00
C THR A 424 12.81 -16.84 2.75
N LEU A 425 12.45 -17.41 1.61
CA LEU A 425 12.08 -16.62 0.43
C LEU A 425 10.84 -15.77 0.70
N GLN A 426 9.83 -16.30 1.38
CA GLN A 426 8.62 -15.57 1.74
C GLN A 426 8.92 -14.44 2.74
N GLU A 427 9.80 -14.63 3.72
CA GLU A 427 10.30 -13.55 4.59
C GLU A 427 10.96 -12.43 3.77
N TYR A 428 11.82 -12.80 2.82
CA TYR A 428 12.46 -11.86 1.91
C TYR A 428 11.44 -11.14 1.01
N LEU A 429 10.43 -11.84 0.52
CA LEU A 429 9.34 -11.26 -0.27
C LEU A 429 8.51 -10.29 0.56
N ASN A 430 8.11 -10.65 1.78
CA ASN A 430 7.37 -9.77 2.69
C ASN A 430 8.09 -8.44 2.88
N ASN A 431 9.39 -8.48 3.18
CA ASN A 431 10.21 -7.27 3.36
C ASN A 431 10.23 -6.41 2.07
N ASN A 432 10.41 -7.03 0.90
CA ASN A 432 10.39 -6.28 -0.36
C ASN A 432 9.02 -5.69 -0.68
N ILE A 433 7.95 -6.41 -0.39
CA ILE A 433 6.58 -5.95 -0.61
C ILE A 433 6.28 -4.75 0.30
N GLN A 434 6.70 -4.79 1.56
CA GLN A 434 6.59 -3.64 2.47
C GLN A 434 7.32 -2.41 1.90
N ILE A 435 8.57 -2.57 1.44
CA ILE A 435 9.33 -1.47 0.79
C ILE A 435 8.60 -0.94 -0.45
N ILE A 436 8.01 -1.83 -1.26
CA ILE A 436 7.21 -1.42 -2.43
C ILE A 436 5.98 -0.63 -1.99
N ILE A 437 5.25 -1.09 -0.97
CA ILE A 437 4.07 -0.40 -0.43
C ILE A 437 4.43 0.98 0.11
N GLU A 438 5.51 1.10 0.87
CA GLU A 438 6.02 2.40 1.34
C GLU A 438 6.33 3.36 0.18
N SER A 439 6.96 2.84 -0.88
CA SER A 439 7.24 3.62 -2.09
C SER A 439 5.96 4.06 -2.81
N ILE A 440 4.95 3.18 -2.86
CA ILE A 440 3.61 3.48 -3.40
C ILE A 440 2.94 4.57 -2.56
N ILE A 441 2.95 4.45 -1.24
CA ILE A 441 2.40 5.43 -0.29
C ILE A 441 3.05 6.79 -0.51
N HIS A 442 4.39 6.85 -0.51
CA HIS A 442 5.12 8.08 -0.72
C HIS A 442 4.77 8.74 -2.06
N THR A 443 4.72 7.94 -3.13
CA THR A 443 4.38 8.41 -4.47
C THR A 443 2.94 8.94 -4.53
N GLN A 444 1.97 8.18 -4.01
CA GLN A 444 0.57 8.57 -4.03
C GLN A 444 0.33 9.84 -3.21
N ASN A 445 0.84 9.89 -1.98
CA ASN A 445 0.67 11.05 -1.09
C ASN A 445 1.23 12.32 -1.73
N ASN A 446 2.43 12.25 -2.33
CA ASN A 446 3.00 13.40 -3.05
C ASN A 446 2.16 13.83 -4.25
N LEU A 447 1.60 12.88 -5.00
CA LEU A 447 0.72 13.19 -6.13
C LEU A 447 -0.60 13.83 -5.67
N LEU A 448 -1.16 13.37 -4.56
CA LEU A 448 -2.37 13.93 -3.96
C LEU A 448 -2.18 15.37 -3.46
N LEU A 449 -0.96 15.77 -3.09
CA LEU A 449 -0.65 17.16 -2.71
C LEU A 449 -0.79 18.16 -3.88
N PHE A 450 -0.71 17.69 -5.13
CA PHE A 450 -0.89 18.56 -6.30
C PHE A 450 -2.35 18.79 -6.66
N LEU A 451 -3.29 18.04 -6.07
CA LEU A 451 -4.71 18.18 -6.35
C LEU A 451 -5.26 19.45 -5.69
N LYS A 452 -5.91 20.30 -6.48
CA LYS A 452 -6.66 21.46 -6.00
C LYS A 452 -8.11 21.09 -5.74
N GLU A 453 -8.79 21.93 -4.97
CA GLU A 453 -10.22 21.79 -4.72
C GLU A 453 -11.05 21.74 -6.02
N GLU A 454 -10.69 22.58 -7.00
CA GLU A 454 -11.32 22.60 -8.33
C GLU A 454 -11.20 21.25 -9.06
N ASP A 455 -10.05 20.59 -8.97
CA ASP A 455 -9.80 19.28 -9.58
C ASP A 455 -10.69 18.20 -8.95
N LEU A 456 -10.87 18.27 -7.62
CA LEU A 456 -11.67 17.33 -6.84
C LEU A 456 -13.17 17.52 -7.10
N LEU A 457 -13.64 18.77 -7.17
CA LEU A 457 -15.03 19.09 -7.51
C LEU A 457 -15.39 18.69 -8.95
N ALA A 458 -14.42 18.79 -9.88
CA ALA A 458 -14.60 18.34 -11.25
C ALA A 458 -14.57 16.81 -11.39
N PHE A 459 -14.10 16.07 -10.39
CA PHE A 459 -13.88 14.62 -10.48
C PHE A 459 -15.18 13.84 -10.73
N ALA A 460 -16.27 14.18 -10.03
CA ALA A 460 -17.55 13.49 -10.16
C ALA A 460 -18.49 14.05 -11.24
N LYS A 461 -18.17 15.20 -11.84
CA LYS A 461 -18.83 15.69 -13.08
C LYS A 461 -18.58 14.71 -14.23
#